data_AF-A0A962P2J9-F1
#
_entry.id   AF-A0A962P2J9-F1
#
_cell.length_a   1.000
_cell.length_b   1.000
_cell.length_c   1.000
_cell.angle_alpha   90.00
_cell.angle_beta   90.00
_cell.angle_gamma   90.00
#
_symmetry.space_group_name_H-M   'P 1'
#
loop_
_entity.id
_entity.type
_entity.pdbx_description
1 polymer ?
#
loop_
_entity_poly.entity_id
_entity_poly.type
_entity_poly.pdbx_seq_one_letter_code
_entity_poly.pdbx_strand_id
1 'polypeptide(L)'
;MAHKPQIKIPATYMRGGTSKGVFFNLTDLPEAAQVPGEARDKLLLRVIGSPDPYGKQTDGMGGATSSTSKTVILSKSSQPDHDIDYLFGQVAIDKPFIDWSGNCGNLTAAVGSFAIKTGLVDVGRIPKNGIAIVRIWQANINKTIIAHVPITEGMVQETGDFELDGVTFPAAEIQIEFMDPADGEGAMFPTGNLVDDLDVPGVDTFKATLI
;
A
#
# COMPACT_ATOMS: atom_id res chain seq x y z
N MET A 1 -4.95 34.70 16.08
CA MET A 1 -4.37 34.84 14.73
C MET A 1 -5.24 34.08 13.73
N ALA A 2 -5.50 34.64 12.55
CA ALA A 2 -6.40 34.05 11.56
C ALA A 2 -5.86 32.76 10.91
N HIS A 3 -4.53 32.56 10.92
CA HIS A 3 -3.86 31.38 10.37
C HIS A 3 -2.96 30.74 11.42
N LYS A 4 -3.07 29.42 11.56
CA LYS A 4 -2.20 28.61 12.41
C LYS A 4 -1.01 28.11 11.59
N PRO A 5 0.16 27.86 12.21
CA PRO A 5 1.28 27.18 11.55
C PRO A 5 0.88 25.79 11.05
N GLN A 6 1.61 25.28 10.06
CA GLN A 6 1.48 23.88 9.64
C GLN A 6 1.85 22.92 10.77
N ILE A 7 1.17 21.77 10.82
CA ILE A 7 1.54 20.66 11.70
C ILE A 7 2.67 19.85 11.05
N LYS A 8 3.40 19.08 11.87
CA LYS A 8 4.41 18.13 11.41
C LYS A 8 3.95 16.72 11.78
N ILE A 9 3.98 15.81 10.82
CA ILE A 9 3.56 14.42 11.01
C ILE A 9 4.73 13.54 10.53
N PRO A 10 5.27 12.66 11.39
CA PRO A 10 6.25 11.67 10.95
C PRO A 10 5.70 10.81 9.81
N ALA A 11 6.48 10.68 8.75
CA ALA A 11 6.11 9.91 7.55
C ALA A 11 7.38 9.46 6.82
N THR A 12 7.25 8.43 5.99
CA THR A 12 8.32 8.00 5.06
C THR A 12 7.77 7.96 3.65
N TYR A 13 8.48 8.56 2.70
CA TYR A 13 8.14 8.45 1.28
C TYR A 13 8.96 7.33 0.66
N MET A 14 8.30 6.30 0.12
CA MET A 14 8.97 5.10 -0.36
C MET A 14 8.49 4.72 -1.76
N ARG A 15 9.39 4.09 -2.52
CA ARG A 15 9.04 3.29 -3.69
C ARG A 15 8.79 1.86 -3.23
N GLY A 16 7.68 1.27 -3.66
CA GLY A 16 7.43 -0.18 -3.60
C GLY A 16 7.06 -0.65 -5.00
N GLY A 17 7.78 -1.64 -5.53
CA GLY A 17 7.66 -2.04 -6.94
C GLY A 17 7.81 -0.83 -7.86
N THR A 18 6.84 -0.63 -8.75
CA THR A 18 6.76 0.50 -9.70
C THR A 18 5.87 1.65 -9.22
N SER A 19 5.52 1.69 -7.92
CA SER A 19 4.70 2.76 -7.32
C SER A 19 5.46 3.54 -6.24
N LYS A 20 5.01 4.76 -5.94
CA LYS A 20 5.47 5.55 -4.80
C LYS A 20 4.29 5.93 -3.90
N GLY A 21 4.53 5.97 -2.60
CA GLY A 21 3.50 6.32 -1.62
C GLY A 21 4.09 6.97 -0.37
N VAL A 22 3.23 7.67 0.37
CA VAL A 22 3.55 8.22 1.70
C VAL A 22 3.07 7.23 2.77
N PHE A 23 4.01 6.73 3.57
CA PHE A 23 3.80 5.74 4.61
C PHE A 23 3.76 6.40 5.98
N PHE A 24 2.82 5.96 6.81
CA PHE A 24 2.60 6.41 8.17
C PHE A 24 2.53 5.22 9.11
N ASN A 25 3.10 5.38 10.32
CA ASN A 25 2.69 4.56 11.44
C ASN A 25 1.41 5.18 12.02
N LEU A 26 0.41 4.36 12.33
CA LEU A 26 -0.88 4.80 12.85
C LEU A 26 -0.73 5.73 14.06
N THR A 27 0.20 5.42 14.97
CA THR A 27 0.42 6.19 16.20
C THR A 27 1.09 7.54 15.97
N ASP A 28 1.68 7.76 14.80
CA ASP A 28 2.29 9.05 14.43
C ASP A 28 1.27 10.04 13.85
N LEU A 29 0.09 9.55 13.47
CA LEU A 29 -1.00 10.40 12.99
C LEU A 29 -1.60 11.22 14.14
N PRO A 30 -2.13 12.43 13.85
CA PRO A 30 -2.97 13.15 14.80
C PRO A 30 -4.10 12.26 15.32
N GLU A 31 -4.46 12.38 16.59
CA GLU A 31 -5.45 11.51 17.28
C GLU A 31 -6.74 11.32 16.47
N ALA A 32 -7.29 12.40 15.92
CA ALA A 32 -8.51 12.36 15.09
C ALA A 32 -8.36 11.55 13.79
N ALA A 33 -7.14 11.35 13.29
CA ALA A 33 -6.83 10.56 12.09
C ALA A 33 -6.38 9.12 12.43
N GLN A 34 -6.25 8.75 13.71
CA GLN A 34 -5.91 7.39 14.13
C GLN A 34 -7.10 6.41 13.99
N VAL A 35 -8.30 6.91 13.72
CA VAL A 35 -9.47 6.10 13.34
C VAL A 35 -9.91 6.44 11.92
N PRO A 36 -10.55 5.49 11.19
CA PRO A 36 -11.12 5.78 9.87
C PRO A 36 -12.17 6.90 9.95
N GLY A 37 -12.19 7.77 8.95
CA GLY A 37 -13.20 8.82 8.84
C GLY A 37 -12.67 10.11 8.22
N GLU A 38 -13.54 11.13 8.21
CA GLU A 38 -13.32 12.39 7.50
C GLU A 38 -12.02 13.12 7.89
N ALA A 39 -11.63 13.06 9.17
CA ALA A 39 -10.39 13.70 9.63
C ALA A 39 -9.14 13.05 9.03
N ARG A 40 -9.11 11.72 8.92
CA ARG A 40 -8.05 10.97 8.24
C ARG A 40 -8.04 11.28 6.76
N ASP A 41 -9.19 11.23 6.10
CA ASP A 41 -9.27 11.46 4.66
C ASP A 41 -8.83 12.87 4.30
N LYS A 42 -9.28 13.90 5.02
CA LYS A 42 -8.84 15.29 4.81
C LYS A 42 -7.34 15.47 5.01
N LEU A 43 -6.78 14.81 6.02
CA LEU A 43 -5.34 14.86 6.28
C LEU A 43 -4.57 14.28 5.08
N LEU A 44 -4.92 13.07 4.65
CA LEU A 44 -4.20 12.35 3.59
C LEU A 44 -4.40 13.01 2.22
N LEU A 45 -5.60 13.50 1.93
CA LEU A 45 -5.88 14.34 0.77
C LEU A 45 -4.94 15.54 0.75
N ARG A 46 -4.81 16.26 1.87
CA ARG A 46 -3.95 17.44 1.95
C ARG A 46 -2.46 17.11 1.82
N VAL A 47 -2.00 15.99 2.39
CA VAL A 47 -0.62 15.49 2.24
C VAL A 47 -0.30 15.23 0.76
N ILE A 48 -1.22 14.57 0.05
CA ILE A 48 -1.01 14.22 -1.36
C ILE A 48 -1.20 15.43 -2.29
N GLY A 49 -1.98 16.43 -1.88
CA GLY A 49 -2.26 17.61 -2.68
C GLY A 49 -3.55 17.47 -3.50
N SER A 50 -4.55 16.77 -2.96
CA SER A 50 -5.85 16.53 -3.60
C SER A 50 -7.01 17.17 -2.80
N PRO A 51 -8.15 17.47 -3.46
CA PRO A 51 -8.34 17.49 -4.90
C PRO A 51 -7.57 18.64 -5.57
N ASP A 52 -6.96 18.38 -6.71
CA ASP A 52 -6.24 19.38 -7.49
C ASP A 52 -6.94 19.63 -8.84
N PRO A 53 -7.56 20.80 -9.05
CA PRO A 53 -8.19 21.15 -10.32
C PRO A 53 -7.18 21.26 -11.48
N TYR A 54 -5.89 21.39 -11.20
CA TYR A 54 -4.84 21.42 -12.22
C TYR A 54 -4.33 20.04 -12.61
N GLY A 55 -4.66 19.00 -11.83
CA GLY A 55 -4.20 17.64 -12.05
C GLY A 55 -2.68 17.50 -12.02
N LYS A 56 -1.98 18.24 -11.14
CA LYS A 56 -0.52 18.28 -11.00
C LYS A 56 -0.02 17.87 -9.61
N GLN A 57 -0.84 18.02 -8.57
CA GLN A 57 -0.49 17.76 -7.17
C GLN A 57 0.74 18.55 -6.69
N THR A 58 1.01 19.72 -7.31
CA THR A 58 2.19 20.55 -7.04
C THR A 58 2.29 21.01 -5.58
N ASP A 59 1.15 21.16 -4.90
CA ASP A 59 1.07 21.56 -3.49
C ASP A 59 0.92 20.36 -2.53
N GLY A 60 1.54 19.23 -2.88
CA GLY A 60 1.54 18.02 -2.07
C GLY A 60 2.62 17.02 -2.48
N MET A 61 2.56 15.82 -1.92
CA MET A 61 3.51 14.74 -2.16
C MET A 61 3.16 13.86 -3.37
N GLY A 62 1.97 14.05 -3.94
CA GLY A 62 1.51 13.31 -5.12
C GLY A 62 2.29 13.66 -6.38
N GLY A 63 2.37 12.72 -7.32
CA GLY A 63 3.02 12.92 -8.62
C GLY A 63 2.05 12.98 -9.80
N ALA A 64 0.77 13.27 -9.54
CA ALA A 64 -0.31 13.38 -10.53
C ALA A 64 -0.50 12.15 -11.43
N THR A 65 -0.18 10.97 -10.91
CA THR A 65 -0.47 9.67 -11.55
C THR A 65 -0.99 8.70 -10.51
N SER A 66 -1.79 7.72 -10.92
CA SER A 66 -2.33 6.71 -10.00
C SER A 66 -1.24 5.95 -9.26
N SER A 67 -0.08 5.72 -9.89
CA SER A 67 1.10 5.06 -9.30
C SER A 67 1.85 5.91 -8.26
N THR A 68 1.55 7.21 -8.15
CA THR A 68 2.23 8.16 -7.23
C THR A 68 1.28 8.96 -6.35
N SER A 69 -0.03 8.69 -6.41
CA SER A 69 -1.05 9.32 -5.57
C SER A 69 -1.61 8.29 -4.58
N LYS A 70 -0.76 7.88 -3.63
CA LYS A 70 -0.98 6.74 -2.76
C LYS A 70 -0.55 7.03 -1.32
N THR A 71 -1.35 6.58 -0.37
CA THR A 71 -1.02 6.64 1.06
C THR A 71 -1.11 5.24 1.67
N VAL A 72 -0.27 5.02 2.69
CA VAL A 72 -0.20 3.75 3.42
C VAL A 72 -0.18 4.06 4.91
N ILE A 73 -1.00 3.35 5.67
CA ILE A 73 -0.97 3.39 7.13
C ILE A 73 -0.70 1.97 7.63
N LEU A 74 0.33 1.83 8.46
CA LEU A 74 0.64 0.57 9.15
C LEU A 74 0.42 0.70 10.66
N SER A 75 0.01 -0.40 11.28
CA SER A 75 -0.03 -0.56 12.73
C SER A 75 0.40 -1.97 13.11
N LYS A 76 0.69 -2.20 14.40
CA LYS A 76 0.80 -3.57 14.91
C LYS A 76 -0.53 -4.29 14.71
N SER A 77 -0.48 -5.54 14.26
CA SER A 77 -1.70 -6.31 14.05
C SER A 77 -2.29 -6.77 15.38
N SER A 78 -3.62 -6.82 15.44
CA SER A 78 -4.36 -7.58 16.45
C SER A 78 -4.80 -8.97 15.93
N GLN A 79 -4.57 -9.25 14.64
CA GLN A 79 -4.92 -10.54 14.04
C GLN A 79 -3.93 -11.61 14.50
N PRO A 80 -4.42 -12.81 14.87
CA PRO A 80 -3.54 -13.95 15.13
C PRO A 80 -2.60 -14.18 13.95
N ASP A 81 -1.36 -14.56 14.25
CA ASP A 81 -0.33 -14.89 13.26
C ASP A 81 0.08 -13.79 12.28
N HIS A 82 -0.25 -12.52 12.57
CA HIS A 82 0.19 -11.39 11.78
C HIS A 82 1.07 -10.45 12.61
N ASP A 83 2.05 -9.82 11.96
CA ASP A 83 2.95 -8.87 12.61
C ASP A 83 2.37 -7.45 12.53
N ILE A 84 1.77 -7.10 11.39
CA ILE A 84 1.25 -5.75 11.10
C ILE A 84 -0.07 -5.77 10.35
N ASP A 85 -0.86 -4.72 10.56
CA ASP A 85 -1.98 -4.36 9.69
C ASP A 85 -1.51 -3.36 8.66
N TYR A 86 -1.91 -3.57 7.40
CA TYR A 86 -1.63 -2.72 6.26
C TYR A 86 -2.93 -2.16 5.69
N LEU A 87 -3.08 -0.84 5.73
CA LEU A 87 -4.16 -0.12 5.09
C LEU A 87 -3.63 0.75 3.94
N PHE A 88 -4.19 0.55 2.75
CA PHE A 88 -3.90 1.28 1.53
C PHE A 88 -5.02 2.26 1.19
N GLY A 89 -4.66 3.52 0.90
CA GLY A 89 -5.56 4.53 0.37
C GLY A 89 -5.12 4.98 -1.03
N GLN A 90 -5.97 4.73 -2.04
CA GLN A 90 -5.79 5.32 -3.37
C GLN A 90 -6.44 6.71 -3.37
N VAL A 91 -5.61 7.75 -3.50
CA VAL A 91 -6.11 9.12 -3.47
C VAL A 91 -6.52 9.54 -4.87
N ALA A 92 -7.74 10.05 -5.03
CA ALA A 92 -8.18 10.63 -6.29
C ALA A 92 -7.44 11.95 -6.54
N ILE A 93 -7.08 12.23 -7.79
CA ILE A 93 -6.35 13.47 -8.13
C ILE A 93 -7.32 14.65 -8.15
N ASP A 94 -8.47 14.47 -8.78
CA ASP A 94 -9.45 15.52 -9.10
C ASP A 94 -10.60 15.63 -8.07
N LYS A 95 -10.78 14.62 -7.23
CA LYS A 95 -11.92 14.52 -6.28
C LYS A 95 -11.43 14.45 -4.83
N PRO A 96 -12.21 15.00 -3.87
CA PRO A 96 -11.91 14.88 -2.44
C PRO A 96 -12.28 13.48 -1.94
N PHE A 97 -11.62 12.45 -2.48
CA PHE A 97 -11.96 11.05 -2.26
C PHE A 97 -10.71 10.20 -2.11
N ILE A 98 -10.76 9.25 -1.18
CA ILE A 98 -9.78 8.19 -1.03
C ILE A 98 -10.53 6.87 -1.14
N ASP A 99 -10.07 6.02 -2.04
CA ASP A 99 -10.57 4.66 -2.17
C ASP A 99 -9.80 3.73 -1.22
N TRP A 100 -10.54 3.09 -0.32
CA TRP A 100 -10.04 2.14 0.67
C TRP A 100 -10.49 0.70 0.36
N SER A 101 -11.08 0.43 -0.81
CA SER A 101 -11.65 -0.88 -1.15
C SER A 101 -10.63 -1.91 -1.65
N GLY A 102 -9.46 -1.45 -2.12
CA GLY A 102 -8.48 -2.31 -2.76
C GLY A 102 -7.15 -2.45 -2.02
N ASN A 103 -6.28 -3.28 -2.58
CA ASN A 103 -4.87 -3.40 -2.22
C ASN A 103 -3.97 -2.73 -3.29
N CYS A 104 -2.73 -2.41 -2.92
CA CYS A 104 -1.69 -2.06 -3.89
C CYS A 104 -0.53 -3.06 -3.82
N GLY A 105 -0.55 -4.07 -4.68
CA GLY A 105 0.48 -5.12 -4.71
C GLY A 105 1.92 -4.59 -4.88
N ASN A 106 2.10 -3.48 -5.60
CA ASN A 106 3.40 -2.82 -5.72
C ASN A 106 3.92 -2.29 -4.38
N LEU A 107 3.07 -1.58 -3.62
CA LEU A 107 3.50 -0.98 -2.35
C LEU A 107 3.72 -2.01 -1.25
N THR A 108 3.13 -3.21 -1.36
CA THR A 108 3.42 -4.34 -0.47
C THR A 108 4.92 -4.61 -0.34
N ALA A 109 5.70 -4.44 -1.42
CA ALA A 109 7.16 -4.61 -1.37
C ALA A 109 7.86 -3.63 -0.40
N ALA A 110 7.28 -2.46 -0.14
CA ALA A 110 7.83 -1.49 0.82
C ALA A 110 7.22 -1.62 2.23
N VAL A 111 6.06 -2.27 2.36
CA VAL A 111 5.32 -2.41 3.63
C VAL A 111 6.15 -3.15 4.68
N GLY A 112 6.73 -4.31 4.33
CA GLY A 112 7.57 -5.08 5.24
C GLY A 112 8.81 -4.29 5.71
N SER A 113 9.49 -3.62 4.77
CA SER A 113 10.66 -2.78 5.07
C SER A 113 10.31 -1.61 6.00
N PHE A 114 9.19 -0.92 5.75
CA PHE A 114 8.72 0.18 6.61
C PHE A 114 8.39 -0.34 8.02
N ALA A 115 7.70 -1.48 8.12
CA ALA A 115 7.33 -2.07 9.40
C ALA A 115 8.54 -2.43 10.28
N ILE A 116 9.60 -2.97 9.68
CA ILE A 116 10.86 -3.26 10.38
C ILE A 116 11.52 -1.95 10.82
N LYS A 117 11.67 -0.97 9.90
CA LYS A 117 12.30 0.33 10.19
C LYS A 117 11.59 1.14 11.29
N THR A 118 10.28 0.98 11.42
CA THR A 118 9.45 1.72 12.39
C THR A 118 9.17 0.94 13.68
N GLY A 119 9.76 -0.25 13.85
CA GLY A 119 9.62 -1.04 15.08
C GLY A 119 8.22 -1.64 15.27
N LEU A 120 7.49 -1.85 14.18
CA LEU A 120 6.18 -2.52 14.20
C LEU A 120 6.31 -4.04 14.29
N VAL A 121 7.41 -4.60 13.76
CA VAL A 121 7.72 -6.04 13.83
C VAL A 121 8.46 -6.36 15.13
N ASP A 122 8.14 -7.49 15.75
CA ASP A 122 8.87 -8.00 16.92
C ASP A 122 10.37 -8.20 16.60
N VAL A 123 11.23 -7.63 17.44
CA VAL A 123 12.69 -7.73 17.29
C VAL A 123 13.19 -9.19 17.28
N GLY A 124 12.50 -10.10 17.96
CA GLY A 124 12.82 -11.53 17.94
C GLY A 124 12.61 -12.19 16.57
N ARG A 125 11.86 -11.56 15.67
CA ARG A 125 11.62 -12.01 14.29
C ARG A 125 12.60 -11.40 13.28
N ILE A 126 13.44 -10.46 13.70
CA ILE A 126 14.39 -9.76 12.84
C ILE A 126 15.79 -10.36 13.09
N PRO A 127 16.34 -11.17 12.16
CA PRO A 127 17.67 -11.73 12.34
C PRO A 127 18.74 -10.62 12.23
N LYS A 128 19.93 -10.85 12.78
CA LYS A 128 21.07 -9.94 12.56
C LYS A 128 21.47 -9.88 11.08
N ASN A 129 21.45 -11.01 10.38
CA ASN A 129 21.65 -11.11 8.94
C ASN A 129 20.76 -12.24 8.40
N GLY A 130 20.20 -12.10 7.20
CA GLY A 130 19.35 -13.12 6.57
C GLY A 130 18.04 -12.55 6.07
N ILE A 131 16.95 -13.31 6.19
CA ILE A 131 15.61 -12.88 5.76
C ILE A 131 14.70 -12.75 6.98
N ALA A 132 14.04 -11.60 7.13
CA ALA A 132 12.92 -11.43 8.04
C ALA A 132 11.61 -11.74 7.29
N ILE A 133 10.80 -12.66 7.83
CA ILE A 133 9.49 -13.00 7.29
C ILE A 133 8.45 -12.13 8.01
N VAL A 134 7.95 -11.11 7.32
CA VAL A 134 6.92 -10.19 7.80
C VAL A 134 5.56 -10.68 7.34
N ARG A 135 4.67 -10.96 8.30
CA ARG A 135 3.30 -11.41 8.07
C ARG A 135 2.38 -10.20 8.10
N ILE A 136 1.81 -9.85 6.97
CA ILE A 136 1.06 -8.63 6.74
C ILE A 136 -0.42 -8.98 6.64
N TRP A 137 -1.22 -8.43 7.54
CA TRP A 137 -2.67 -8.44 7.40
C TRP A 137 -3.08 -7.27 6.51
N GLN A 138 -3.52 -7.56 5.29
CA GLN A 138 -4.06 -6.54 4.40
C GLN A 138 -5.49 -6.21 4.86
N ALA A 139 -5.66 -5.09 5.55
CA ALA A 139 -6.90 -4.68 6.21
C ALA A 139 -8.01 -4.17 5.25
N ASN A 140 -7.67 -3.79 4.02
CA ASN A 140 -8.66 -3.41 2.99
C ASN A 140 -9.46 -4.63 2.52
N ILE A 141 -8.76 -5.75 2.29
CA ILE A 141 -9.33 -6.94 1.65
C ILE A 141 -9.37 -8.17 2.58
N ASN A 142 -8.88 -8.03 3.81
CA ASN A 142 -8.81 -9.08 4.82
C ASN A 142 -8.06 -10.34 4.34
N LYS A 143 -6.84 -10.13 3.82
CA LYS A 143 -5.99 -11.20 3.30
C LYS A 143 -4.59 -11.16 3.89
N THR A 144 -3.97 -12.33 3.99
CA THR A 144 -2.59 -12.47 4.42
C THR A 144 -1.64 -12.27 3.25
N ILE A 145 -0.60 -11.47 3.49
CA ILE A 145 0.52 -11.29 2.57
C ILE A 145 1.82 -11.55 3.34
N ILE A 146 2.73 -12.31 2.76
CA ILE A 146 4.05 -12.55 3.34
C ILE A 146 5.08 -11.76 2.56
N ALA A 147 5.93 -11.00 3.26
CA ALA A 147 7.06 -10.31 2.69
C ALA A 147 8.37 -10.85 3.26
N HIS A 148 9.26 -11.29 2.36
CA HIS A 148 10.59 -11.79 2.68
C HIS A 148 11.58 -10.64 2.56
N VAL A 149 11.85 -9.97 3.67
CA VAL A 149 12.66 -8.75 3.69
C VAL A 149 14.12 -9.12 4.01
N PRO A 150 15.09 -8.84 3.13
CA PRO A 150 16.49 -9.11 3.43
C PRO A 150 17.02 -8.14 4.49
N ILE A 151 17.83 -8.67 5.41
CA ILE A 151 18.39 -7.98 6.56
C ILE A 151 19.91 -8.13 6.57
N THR A 152 20.60 -7.01 6.78
CA THR A 152 22.05 -6.91 6.96
C THR A 152 22.31 -6.06 8.20
N GLU A 153 23.13 -6.56 9.13
CA GLU A 153 23.48 -5.88 10.38
C GLU A 153 22.26 -5.41 11.22
N GLY A 154 21.19 -6.20 11.20
CA GLY A 154 19.93 -5.92 11.90
C GLY A 154 19.06 -4.86 11.23
N MET A 155 19.44 -4.39 10.04
CA MET A 155 18.76 -3.35 9.28
C MET A 155 18.28 -3.89 7.94
N VAL A 156 17.21 -3.31 7.40
CA VAL A 156 16.71 -3.66 6.05
C VAL A 156 17.81 -3.44 5.02
N GLN A 157 18.12 -4.47 4.24
CA GLN A 157 18.98 -4.40 3.06
C GLN A 157 18.15 -3.82 1.91
N GLU A 158 18.37 -2.54 1.58
CA GLU A 158 17.61 -1.86 0.51
C GLU A 158 18.30 -1.91 -0.85
N THR A 159 19.64 -1.88 -0.86
CA THR A 159 20.44 -1.90 -2.08
C THR A 159 20.73 -3.33 -2.52
N GLY A 160 20.92 -3.52 -3.82
CA GLY A 160 21.19 -4.81 -4.42
C GLY A 160 21.29 -4.67 -5.93
N ASP A 161 21.32 -5.79 -6.63
CA ASP A 161 21.48 -5.92 -8.08
C ASP A 161 20.21 -6.49 -8.76
N PHE A 162 19.11 -6.68 -8.02
CA PHE A 162 17.85 -7.11 -8.60
C PHE A 162 17.21 -5.99 -9.40
N GLU A 163 16.91 -6.28 -10.66
CA GLU A 163 16.23 -5.38 -11.60
C GLU A 163 14.75 -5.74 -11.72
N LEU A 164 13.90 -4.71 -11.83
CA LEU A 164 12.47 -4.85 -12.04
C LEU A 164 12.06 -3.94 -13.19
N ASP A 165 11.34 -4.46 -14.19
CA ASP A 165 10.85 -3.64 -15.29
C ASP A 165 10.00 -2.46 -14.78
N GLY A 166 10.21 -1.28 -15.34
CA GLY A 166 9.63 -0.02 -14.86
C GLY A 166 10.31 0.59 -13.62
N VAL A 167 11.33 -0.04 -13.04
CA VAL A 167 12.19 0.54 -11.99
C VAL A 167 13.56 0.87 -12.56
N THR A 168 13.94 2.14 -12.48
CA THR A 168 15.14 2.66 -13.16
C THR A 168 16.46 2.11 -12.64
N PHE A 169 16.55 1.80 -11.34
CA PHE A 169 17.80 1.39 -10.69
C PHE A 169 17.59 0.10 -9.90
N PRO A 170 18.58 -0.81 -9.87
CA PRO A 170 18.48 -2.05 -9.13
C PRO A 170 18.41 -1.81 -7.62
N ALA A 171 17.86 -2.80 -6.92
CA ALA A 171 17.69 -2.81 -5.47
C ALA A 171 17.81 -4.24 -4.92
N ALA A 172 17.62 -4.44 -3.62
CA ALA A 172 17.46 -5.77 -3.07
C ALA A 172 16.12 -6.39 -3.54
N GLU A 173 16.13 -7.69 -3.82
CA GLU A 173 14.91 -8.45 -4.09
C GLU A 173 14.09 -8.60 -2.80
N ILE A 174 12.77 -8.38 -2.89
CA ILE A 174 11.81 -8.69 -1.83
C ILE A 174 10.75 -9.59 -2.43
N GLN A 175 10.76 -10.86 -2.02
CA GLN A 175 9.77 -11.84 -2.46
C GLN A 175 8.46 -11.64 -1.69
N ILE A 176 7.34 -11.66 -2.41
CA ILE A 176 6.00 -11.43 -1.88
C ILE A 176 5.12 -12.64 -2.19
N GLU A 177 4.44 -13.16 -1.18
CA GLU A 177 3.44 -14.22 -1.33
C GLU A 177 2.05 -13.69 -0.97
N PHE A 178 1.12 -13.75 -1.92
CA PHE A 178 -0.29 -13.46 -1.69
C PHE A 178 -1.01 -14.75 -1.33
N MET A 179 -1.42 -14.89 -0.07
CA MET A 179 -2.05 -16.11 0.43
C MET A 179 -3.55 -16.09 0.10
N ASP A 180 -4.06 -17.19 -0.45
CA ASP A 180 -5.47 -17.37 -0.82
C ASP A 180 -6.07 -16.13 -1.52
N PRO A 181 -5.52 -15.70 -2.67
CA PRO A 181 -5.80 -14.41 -3.28
C PRO A 181 -7.22 -14.27 -3.86
N ALA A 182 -7.98 -15.36 -3.93
CA ALA A 182 -9.37 -15.34 -4.37
C ALA A 182 -10.25 -14.51 -3.41
N ASP A 183 -11.14 -13.70 -3.96
CA ASP A 183 -11.94 -12.75 -3.19
C ASP A 183 -13.06 -13.46 -2.39
N GLY A 184 -13.04 -13.33 -1.05
CA GLY A 184 -14.07 -13.87 -0.14
C GLY A 184 -14.34 -15.39 -0.23
N GLU A 185 -15.60 -15.79 -0.07
CA GLU A 185 -16.15 -17.13 -0.37
C GLU A 185 -16.46 -17.30 -1.87
N GLY A 186 -16.07 -16.34 -2.71
CA GLY A 186 -16.35 -16.36 -4.14
C GLY A 186 -15.50 -17.40 -4.88
N ALA A 187 -16.12 -18.06 -5.85
CA ALA A 187 -15.38 -18.93 -6.77
C ALA A 187 -14.35 -18.11 -7.56
N MET A 188 -13.16 -18.67 -7.80
CA MET A 188 -12.11 -18.10 -8.66
C MET A 188 -12.66 -17.65 -10.03
N PHE A 189 -13.71 -18.31 -10.52
CA PHE A 189 -14.48 -17.88 -11.68
C PHE A 189 -15.90 -17.59 -11.22
N PRO A 190 -16.31 -16.31 -11.05
CA PRO A 190 -17.62 -15.97 -10.50
C PRO A 190 -18.79 -16.44 -11.37
N THR A 191 -18.56 -16.66 -12.66
CA THR A 191 -19.55 -17.23 -13.60
C THR A 191 -19.55 -18.77 -13.61
N GLY A 192 -18.55 -19.39 -12.97
CA GLY A 192 -18.27 -20.82 -13.05
C GLY A 192 -17.56 -21.26 -14.35
N ASN A 193 -17.32 -20.34 -15.28
CA ASN A 193 -16.71 -20.63 -16.58
C ASN A 193 -15.28 -20.12 -16.66
N LEU A 194 -14.40 -20.85 -17.35
CA LEU A 194 -13.04 -20.35 -17.68
C LEU A 194 -13.08 -19.24 -18.73
N VAL A 195 -14.07 -19.30 -19.62
CA VAL A 195 -14.30 -18.31 -20.68
C VAL A 195 -15.80 -18.14 -20.85
N ASP A 196 -16.25 -16.90 -20.82
CA ASP A 196 -17.62 -16.46 -21.07
C ASP A 196 -17.72 -15.76 -22.44
N ASP A 197 -18.94 -15.73 -22.98
CA ASP A 197 -19.33 -14.81 -24.05
C ASP A 197 -19.90 -13.55 -23.40
N LEU A 198 -19.10 -12.48 -23.38
CA LEU A 198 -19.48 -11.18 -22.84
C LEU A 198 -20.15 -10.33 -23.92
N ASP A 199 -21.47 -10.25 -23.89
CA ASP A 199 -22.25 -9.36 -24.75
C ASP A 199 -22.11 -7.90 -24.28
N VAL A 200 -21.67 -7.02 -25.18
CA VAL A 200 -21.55 -5.57 -24.94
C VAL A 200 -22.54 -4.87 -25.87
N PRO A 201 -23.72 -4.46 -25.37
CA PRO A 201 -24.78 -3.91 -26.19
C PRO A 201 -24.33 -2.73 -27.06
N GLY A 202 -24.56 -2.84 -28.37
CA GLY A 202 -24.18 -1.82 -29.35
C GLY A 202 -22.71 -1.86 -29.79
N VAL A 203 -21.93 -2.85 -29.32
CA VAL A 203 -20.54 -3.06 -29.73
C VAL A 203 -20.38 -4.43 -30.40
N ASP A 204 -20.23 -5.50 -29.61
CA ASP A 204 -20.09 -6.89 -30.06
C ASP A 204 -20.13 -7.85 -28.86
N THR A 205 -20.02 -9.15 -29.11
CA THR A 205 -19.76 -10.19 -28.10
C THR A 205 -18.28 -10.58 -28.08
N PHE A 206 -17.68 -10.63 -26.89
CA PHE A 206 -16.26 -10.96 -26.70
C PHE A 206 -16.07 -12.22 -25.87
N LYS A 207 -15.06 -13.04 -26.23
CA LYS A 207 -14.57 -14.09 -25.33
C LYS A 207 -13.80 -13.45 -24.18
N ALA A 208 -14.25 -13.65 -22.95
CA ALA A 208 -13.66 -13.04 -21.76
C ALA A 208 -13.47 -14.07 -20.64
N THR A 209 -12.37 -13.96 -19.91
CA THR A 209 -12.19 -14.65 -18.62
C THR A 209 -12.42 -13.65 -17.50
N LEU A 210 -13.32 -13.97 -16.57
CA LEU A 210 -13.58 -13.21 -15.35
C LEU A 210 -12.94 -13.98 -14.20
N ILE A 211 -11.87 -13.42 -13.60
CA ILE A 211 -11.04 -14.04 -12.55
C ILE A 211 -10.73 -13.03 -11.46
#